data_AF-A0A815WFB2-F1
#
_entry.id   AF-A0A815WFB2-F1
#
_cell.length_a   1.000
_cell.length_b   1.000
_cell.length_c   1.000
_cell.angle_alpha   90.00
_cell.angle_beta   90.00
_cell.angle_gamma   90.00
#
_symmetry.space_group_name_H-M   'P 1'
#
loop_
_entity.id
_entity.type
_entity.pdbx_description
1 polymer ?
#
loop_
_entity_poly.entity_id
_entity_poly.type
_entity_poly.pdbx_seq_one_letter_code
_entity_poly.pdbx_strand_id
1 'polypeptide(L)'
;ENSHDPPRLIIQEARLKLSSDAAAVIPQYLASQRSVQRIRKDNDIPKEPTSFSEIVIPLKFQLRTSNQQFLLYGNDDNQNRLLIFASRDQLDLLNGREVWHCDGTFAVAPKLFEQTYSIHGLIRGKTLPLIYSLLPNKKEETYETLFRVVQQHVQRVPRYITIDFEKGAENASAVVYPQSQIFGCFFHFKQNIWRNISELGLKKEFLENNISRRTMKNLAALALVPEQDARP
;
A
#
# COMPACT_ATOMS: atom_id res chain seq x y z
N GLU A 1 -18.45 -28.62 4.16
CA GLU A 1 -18.57 -27.45 3.25
C GLU A 1 -17.29 -26.64 3.33
N ASN A 2 -16.71 -26.25 2.19
CA ASN A 2 -15.39 -25.61 2.14
C ASN A 2 -15.44 -24.23 2.81
N SER A 3 -14.68 -24.04 3.90
CA SER A 3 -14.77 -22.84 4.73
C SER A 3 -14.20 -21.57 4.07
N HIS A 4 -13.69 -21.65 2.84
CA HIS A 4 -12.97 -20.58 2.14
C HIS A 4 -13.79 -19.82 1.08
N ASP A 5 -15.00 -20.26 0.72
CA ASP A 5 -15.77 -19.60 -0.34
C ASP A 5 -16.12 -18.14 0.00
N PRO A 6 -16.18 -17.21 -0.97
CA PRO A 6 -16.65 -15.85 -0.72
C PRO A 6 -17.96 -15.84 0.09
N PRO A 7 -18.11 -15.00 1.14
CA PRO A 7 -19.32 -14.96 1.96
C PRO A 7 -20.60 -14.82 1.12
N ARG A 8 -20.49 -14.13 -0.03
CA ARG A 8 -21.58 -13.98 -0.99
C ARG A 8 -22.08 -15.31 -1.56
N LEU A 9 -21.18 -16.23 -1.92
CA LEU A 9 -21.55 -17.54 -2.46
C LEU A 9 -22.23 -18.39 -1.38
N ILE A 10 -21.64 -18.44 -0.18
CA ILE A 10 -22.20 -19.19 0.97
C ILE A 10 -23.61 -18.70 1.32
N ILE A 11 -23.81 -17.37 1.37
CA ILE A 11 -25.11 -16.78 1.68
C ILE A 11 -26.12 -17.06 0.55
N GLN A 12 -25.68 -17.04 -0.70
CA GLN A 12 -26.55 -17.30 -1.84
C GLN A 12 -26.98 -18.77 -1.90
N GLU A 13 -26.06 -19.72 -1.71
CA GLU A 13 -26.37 -21.15 -1.64
C GLU A 13 -27.30 -21.47 -0.46
N ALA A 14 -27.06 -20.88 0.70
CA ALA A 14 -27.95 -21.02 1.86
C ALA A 14 -29.35 -20.47 1.56
N ARG A 15 -29.46 -19.34 0.85
CA ARG A 15 -30.74 -18.74 0.46
C ARG A 15 -31.52 -19.58 -0.55
N LEU A 16 -30.84 -20.22 -1.50
CA LEU A 16 -31.48 -21.09 -2.49
C LEU A 16 -32.09 -22.35 -1.88
N LYS A 17 -31.67 -22.74 -0.68
CA LYS A 17 -32.19 -23.91 0.05
C LYS A 17 -33.38 -23.57 0.98
N LEU A 18 -33.84 -22.31 1.02
CA LEU A 18 -34.90 -21.86 1.92
C LEU A 18 -36.26 -21.79 1.22
N SER A 19 -37.33 -22.06 1.98
CA SER A 19 -38.71 -21.85 1.52
C SER A 19 -39.01 -20.36 1.36
N SER A 20 -40.07 -20.03 0.61
CA SER A 20 -40.55 -18.65 0.42
C SER A 20 -40.77 -17.92 1.74
N ASP A 21 -41.34 -18.61 2.71
CA ASP A 21 -41.72 -18.03 4.00
C ASP A 21 -40.50 -17.80 4.88
N ALA A 22 -39.52 -18.70 4.82
CA ALA A 22 -38.24 -18.53 5.48
C ALA A 22 -37.42 -17.40 4.85
N ALA A 23 -37.50 -17.22 3.53
CA ALA A 23 -36.80 -16.16 2.79
C ALA A 23 -37.21 -14.74 3.23
N ALA A 24 -38.47 -14.57 3.65
CA ALA A 24 -39.00 -13.30 4.12
C ALA A 24 -38.42 -12.85 5.47
N VAL A 25 -37.88 -13.77 6.28
CA VAL A 25 -37.37 -13.51 7.64
C VAL A 25 -35.84 -13.51 7.69
N ILE A 26 -35.15 -13.72 6.56
CA ILE A 26 -33.69 -13.78 6.52
C ILE A 26 -33.09 -12.40 6.83
N PRO A 27 -32.02 -12.34 7.66
CA PRO A 27 -31.24 -11.13 7.84
C PRO A 27 -30.78 -10.52 6.51
N GLN A 28 -30.68 -9.19 6.47
CA GLN A 28 -30.09 -8.48 5.34
C GLN A 28 -28.69 -9.03 5.04
N TYR A 29 -28.29 -8.97 3.77
CA TYR A 29 -27.02 -9.53 3.30
C TYR A 29 -25.81 -9.13 4.17
N LEU A 30 -25.75 -7.86 4.59
CA LEU A 30 -24.66 -7.35 5.44
C LEU A 30 -24.63 -8.02 6.82
N ALA A 31 -25.78 -8.35 7.40
CA ALA A 31 -25.85 -9.07 8.68
C ALA A 31 -25.39 -10.52 8.52
N SER A 32 -25.84 -11.22 7.47
CA SER A 32 -25.38 -12.58 7.16
C SER A 32 -23.88 -12.61 6.84
N GLN A 33 -23.35 -11.61 6.13
CA GLN A 33 -21.93 -11.46 5.84
C GLN A 33 -21.11 -11.31 7.12
N ARG A 34 -21.56 -10.46 8.05
CA ARG A 34 -20.93 -10.29 9.36
C ARG A 34 -20.94 -11.59 10.18
N SER A 35 -22.02 -12.37 10.13
CA SER A 35 -22.10 -13.68 10.81
C SER A 35 -21.10 -14.69 10.23
N VAL A 36 -21.01 -14.79 8.90
CA VAL A 36 -20.00 -15.65 8.23
C VAL A 36 -18.59 -15.21 8.62
N GLN A 37 -18.32 -13.90 8.60
CA GLN A 37 -17.03 -13.35 9.02
C GLN A 37 -16.73 -13.63 10.50
N ARG A 38 -17.71 -13.54 11.40
CA ARG A 38 -17.55 -13.84 12.83
C ARG A 38 -17.18 -15.30 13.07
N ILE A 39 -17.89 -16.23 12.44
CA ILE A 39 -17.63 -17.68 12.56
C ILE A 39 -16.24 -18.04 11.99
N ARG A 40 -15.83 -17.38 10.91
CA ARG A 40 -14.47 -17.51 10.36
C ARG A 40 -13.40 -16.94 11.29
N LYS A 41 -13.72 -15.86 12.00
CA LYS A 41 -12.82 -15.24 12.97
C LYS A 41 -12.54 -16.15 14.16
N ASP A 42 -13.51 -16.94 14.59
CA ASP A 42 -13.40 -17.82 15.76
C ASP A 42 -12.50 -19.05 15.57
N ASN A 43 -12.30 -19.53 14.33
CA ASN A 43 -11.67 -20.85 14.14
C ASN A 43 -10.20 -20.81 13.71
N ASP A 44 -9.68 -19.69 13.20
CA ASP A 44 -8.32 -19.72 12.61
C ASP A 44 -7.57 -18.38 12.51
N ILE A 45 -8.13 -17.27 13.01
CA ILE A 45 -7.51 -15.94 12.96
C ILE A 45 -7.01 -15.56 14.37
N PRO A 46 -5.70 -15.33 14.57
CA PRO A 46 -5.17 -14.85 15.85
C PRO A 46 -5.86 -13.56 16.28
N LYS A 47 -5.97 -13.36 17.60
CA LYS A 47 -6.41 -12.07 18.14
C LYS A 47 -5.48 -10.96 17.66
N GLU A 48 -6.02 -9.77 17.43
CA GLU A 48 -5.22 -8.61 17.07
C GLU A 48 -4.23 -8.32 18.21
N PRO A 49 -2.91 -8.32 17.93
CA PRO A 49 -1.90 -8.11 18.96
C PRO A 49 -1.99 -6.69 19.52
N THR A 50 -1.72 -6.53 20.82
CA THR A 50 -1.73 -5.23 21.51
C THR A 50 -0.32 -4.68 21.75
N SER A 51 0.70 -5.49 21.50
CA SER A 51 2.11 -5.11 21.58
C SER A 51 2.92 -5.83 20.50
N PHE A 52 4.08 -5.27 20.16
CA PHE A 52 4.98 -5.88 19.18
C PHE A 52 5.53 -7.25 19.61
N SER A 53 5.70 -7.49 20.91
CA SER A 53 6.12 -8.78 21.47
C SER A 53 5.07 -9.88 21.33
N GLU A 54 3.79 -9.53 21.19
CA GLU A 54 2.72 -10.49 20.93
C GLU A 54 2.63 -10.90 19.46
N ILE A 55 3.36 -10.22 18.56
CA ILE A 55 3.35 -10.54 17.14
C ILE A 55 4.12 -11.84 16.91
N VAL A 56 3.38 -12.93 16.88
CA VAL A 56 3.80 -14.22 16.34
C VAL A 56 3.00 -14.44 15.06
N ILE A 57 3.67 -14.63 13.92
CA ILE A 57 3.01 -14.90 12.64
C ILE A 57 2.97 -16.42 12.43
N PRO A 58 1.80 -17.07 12.53
CA PRO A 58 1.64 -18.49 12.21
C PRO A 58 2.18 -18.84 10.81
N LEU A 59 2.77 -20.04 10.67
CA LEU A 59 3.37 -20.50 9.40
C LEU A 59 2.42 -20.35 8.20
N LYS A 60 1.13 -20.67 8.37
CA LYS A 60 0.11 -20.52 7.31
C LYS A 60 -0.06 -19.09 6.78
N PHE A 61 0.32 -18.06 7.54
CA PHE A 61 0.31 -16.66 7.10
C PHE A 61 1.67 -16.17 6.61
N GLN A 62 2.73 -16.95 6.84
CA GLN A 62 4.04 -16.73 6.23
C GLN A 62 4.10 -17.26 4.79
N LEU A 63 3.12 -18.09 4.39
CA LEU A 63 3.07 -18.76 3.09
C LEU A 63 1.89 -18.26 2.24
N ARG A 64 2.00 -18.40 0.91
CA ARG A 64 0.87 -18.32 -0.01
C ARG A 64 0.03 -19.60 0.04
N THR A 65 -1.16 -19.56 -0.57
CA THR A 65 -1.97 -20.77 -0.81
C THR A 65 -1.24 -21.85 -1.63
N SER A 66 -0.22 -21.46 -2.40
CA SER A 66 0.68 -22.36 -3.13
C SER A 66 1.82 -22.95 -2.28
N ASN A 67 1.82 -22.74 -0.95
CA ASN A 67 2.89 -23.09 0.00
C ASN A 67 4.26 -22.44 -0.28
N GLN A 68 4.31 -21.42 -1.14
CA GLN A 68 5.51 -20.62 -1.34
C GLN A 68 5.66 -19.58 -0.23
N GLN A 69 6.90 -19.31 0.18
CA GLN A 69 7.22 -18.24 1.14
C GLN A 69 6.66 -16.89 0.67
N PHE A 70 6.06 -16.16 1.60
CA PHE A 70 5.48 -14.84 1.38
C PHE A 70 5.96 -13.80 2.40
N LEU A 71 6.12 -14.17 3.67
CA LEU A 71 6.83 -13.32 4.62
C LEU A 71 8.31 -13.34 4.25
N LEU A 72 8.78 -12.28 3.61
CA LEU A 72 10.15 -12.15 3.12
C LEU A 72 11.11 -11.83 4.26
N TYR A 73 10.69 -10.94 5.16
CA TYR A 73 11.50 -10.50 6.29
C TYR A 73 10.60 -10.10 7.45
N GLY A 74 11.04 -10.44 8.66
CA GLY A 74 10.50 -9.94 9.90
C GLY A 74 11.63 -9.88 10.92
N ASN A 75 11.93 -8.71 11.45
CA ASN A 75 12.87 -8.63 12.57
C ASN A 75 12.21 -9.15 13.87
N ASP A 76 13.03 -9.48 14.87
CA ASP A 76 12.59 -9.93 16.19
C ASP A 76 12.58 -8.78 17.23
N ASP A 77 12.44 -7.53 16.78
CA ASP A 77 12.43 -6.34 17.64
C ASP A 77 11.07 -6.14 18.32
N ASN A 78 11.00 -6.34 19.62
CA ASN A 78 9.78 -6.19 20.42
C ASN A 78 9.26 -4.75 20.58
N GLN A 79 9.90 -3.75 19.96
CA GLN A 79 9.51 -2.35 19.99
C GLN A 79 9.37 -1.71 18.61
N ASN A 80 10.09 -2.20 17.60
CA ASN A 80 10.03 -1.68 16.23
C ASN A 80 9.99 -2.83 15.22
N ARG A 81 8.89 -3.61 15.21
CA ARG A 81 8.75 -4.69 14.22
C ARG A 81 8.65 -4.10 12.82
N LEU A 82 9.50 -4.56 11.91
CA LEU A 82 9.40 -4.34 10.47
C LEU A 82 9.06 -5.69 9.82
N LEU A 83 7.95 -5.74 9.10
CA LEU A 83 7.54 -6.93 8.35
C LEU A 83 7.49 -6.61 6.86
N ILE A 84 8.03 -7.49 6.02
CA ILE A 84 8.09 -7.33 4.57
C ILE A 84 7.54 -8.60 3.94
N PHE A 85 6.63 -8.43 3.00
CA PHE A 85 5.92 -9.50 2.32
C PHE A 85 6.12 -9.39 0.81
N ALA A 86 6.65 -10.45 0.22
CA ALA A 86 6.75 -10.64 -1.22
C ALA A 86 6.98 -12.12 -1.53
N SER A 87 6.39 -12.60 -2.61
CA SER A 87 6.70 -13.92 -3.16
C SER A 87 7.94 -13.86 -4.05
N ARG A 88 8.54 -15.04 -4.32
CA ARG A 88 9.63 -15.15 -5.28
C ARG A 88 9.26 -14.60 -6.66
N ASP A 89 8.07 -14.96 -7.16
CA ASP A 89 7.58 -14.47 -8.46
C ASP A 89 7.45 -12.94 -8.48
N GLN A 90 7.00 -12.32 -7.37
CA GLN A 90 6.88 -10.87 -7.28
C GLN A 90 8.24 -10.19 -7.27
N LEU A 91 9.21 -10.75 -6.54
CA LEU A 91 10.59 -10.27 -6.51
C LEU A 91 11.24 -10.40 -7.89
N ASP A 92 11.07 -11.53 -8.57
CA ASP A 92 11.58 -11.74 -9.93
C ASP A 92 10.88 -10.85 -10.95
N LEU A 93 9.59 -10.54 -10.76
CA LEU A 93 8.87 -9.57 -11.59
C LEU A 93 9.36 -8.14 -11.40
N LEU A 94 9.70 -7.76 -10.17
CA LEU A 94 10.28 -6.46 -9.84
C LEU A 94 11.73 -6.37 -10.36
N ASN A 95 12.46 -7.48 -10.30
CA ASN A 95 13.80 -7.63 -10.82
C ASN A 95 13.81 -7.44 -12.35
N GLY A 96 14.42 -6.34 -12.79
CA GLY A 96 14.43 -5.93 -14.20
C GLY A 96 13.35 -4.91 -14.58
N ARG A 97 12.67 -4.30 -13.60
CA ARG A 97 11.87 -3.09 -13.84
C ARG A 97 12.72 -1.86 -13.59
N GLU A 98 12.76 -0.99 -14.60
CA GLU A 98 13.51 0.27 -14.53
C GLU A 98 12.78 1.34 -13.71
N VAL A 99 11.45 1.27 -13.63
CA VAL A 99 10.61 2.27 -12.94
C VAL A 99 9.93 1.62 -11.75
N TRP A 100 10.25 2.12 -10.56
CA TRP A 100 9.59 1.75 -9.31
C TRP A 100 8.74 2.92 -8.82
N HIS A 101 7.56 2.60 -8.30
CA HIS A 101 6.74 3.54 -7.55
C HIS A 101 6.64 3.06 -6.12
N CYS A 102 6.93 3.92 -5.15
CA CYS A 102 6.89 3.58 -3.74
C CYS A 102 5.84 4.47 -3.04
N ASP A 103 4.96 3.84 -2.27
CA ASP A 103 3.80 4.51 -1.67
C ASP A 103 3.54 4.02 -0.25
N GLY A 104 3.35 4.98 0.66
CA GLY A 104 2.99 4.75 2.06
C GLY A 104 1.51 5.07 2.28
N THR A 105 0.77 4.16 2.91
CA THR A 105 -0.64 4.36 3.24
C THR A 105 -0.91 4.10 4.72
N PHE A 106 -1.56 5.08 5.36
CA PHE A 106 -1.82 5.10 6.80
C PHE A 106 -3.17 4.46 7.16
N ALA A 107 -4.18 4.69 6.33
CA ALA A 107 -5.58 4.33 6.66
C ALA A 107 -5.82 2.82 6.81
N VAL A 108 -4.92 2.00 6.27
CA VAL A 108 -5.00 0.54 6.28
C VAL A 108 -3.94 -0.11 7.15
N ALA A 109 -3.09 0.67 7.81
CA ALA A 109 -2.05 0.15 8.69
C ALA A 109 -2.69 -0.48 9.95
N PRO A 110 -2.26 -1.68 10.38
CA PRO A 110 -2.67 -2.22 11.67
C PRO A 110 -2.21 -1.31 12.81
N LYS A 111 -2.93 -1.28 13.93
CA LYS A 111 -2.74 -0.28 15.01
C LYS A 111 -1.32 -0.14 15.54
N LEU A 112 -0.54 -1.21 15.53
CA LEU A 112 0.84 -1.22 16.02
C LEU A 112 1.83 -0.60 15.03
N PHE A 113 1.48 -0.50 13.75
CA PHE A 113 2.35 0.02 12.70
C PHE A 113 1.90 1.42 12.30
N GLU A 114 2.86 2.32 12.11
CA GLU A 114 2.56 3.69 11.70
C GLU A 114 2.06 3.76 10.25
N GLN A 115 2.51 2.82 9.40
CA GLN A 115 2.08 2.77 8.00
C GLN A 115 2.24 1.38 7.36
N THR A 116 1.46 1.17 6.30
CA THR A 116 1.74 0.14 5.30
C THR A 116 2.49 0.78 4.14
N TYR A 117 3.66 0.27 3.80
CA TYR A 117 4.46 0.75 2.68
C TYR A 117 4.46 -0.28 1.55
N SER A 118 4.44 0.18 0.30
CA SER A 118 4.39 -0.70 -0.85
C SER A 118 5.32 -0.25 -1.95
N ILE A 119 5.98 -1.22 -2.60
CA ILE A 119 6.85 -1.00 -3.76
C ILE A 119 6.19 -1.65 -4.97
N HIS A 120 6.07 -0.87 -6.03
CA HIS A 120 5.35 -1.22 -7.24
C HIS A 120 6.27 -1.19 -8.44
N GLY A 121 6.10 -2.16 -9.34
CA GLY A 121 6.78 -2.18 -10.64
C GLY A 121 5.86 -1.69 -11.76
N LEU A 122 6.41 -0.94 -12.72
CA LEU A 122 5.69 -0.62 -13.97
C LEU A 122 5.75 -1.81 -14.94
N ILE A 123 4.61 -2.46 -15.19
CA ILE A 123 4.49 -3.64 -16.05
C ILE A 123 3.43 -3.38 -17.10
N ARG A 124 3.85 -3.35 -18.38
CA ARG A 124 2.96 -3.13 -19.55
C ARG A 124 2.07 -1.88 -19.37
N GLY A 125 2.65 -0.78 -18.89
CA GLY A 125 1.96 0.48 -18.65
C GLY A 125 1.06 0.51 -17.40
N LYS A 126 1.07 -0.53 -16.58
CA LYS A 126 0.31 -0.60 -15.32
C LYS A 126 1.26 -0.70 -14.13
N THR A 127 0.98 0.08 -13.10
CA THR A 127 1.70 -0.01 -11.83
C THR A 127 1.08 -1.12 -10.99
N LEU A 128 1.88 -2.12 -10.64
CA LEU A 128 1.44 -3.27 -9.83
C LEU A 128 2.23 -3.31 -8.52
N PRO A 129 1.56 -3.43 -7.35
CA PRO A 129 2.25 -3.65 -6.08
C PRO A 129 2.86 -5.05 -6.05
N LEU A 130 4.16 -5.10 -5.75
CA LEU A 130 4.93 -6.36 -5.74
C LEU A 130 5.50 -6.65 -4.36
N ILE A 131 5.74 -5.63 -3.54
CA ILE A 131 6.20 -5.77 -2.16
C ILE A 131 5.28 -4.96 -1.27
N TYR A 132 4.87 -5.56 -0.16
CA TYR A 132 4.12 -4.92 0.91
C TYR A 132 4.94 -4.94 2.19
N SER A 133 4.83 -3.92 3.01
CA SER A 133 5.59 -3.81 4.26
C SER A 133 4.78 -3.12 5.33
N LEU A 134 4.94 -3.56 6.57
CA LEU A 134 4.37 -2.92 7.75
C LEU A 134 5.52 -2.28 8.51
N LEU A 135 5.52 -0.95 8.57
CA LEU A 135 6.60 -0.17 9.15
C LEU A 135 6.18 0.33 10.54
N PRO A 136 7.03 0.16 11.57
CA PRO A 136 6.70 0.57 12.93
C PRO A 136 6.74 2.10 13.08
N ASN A 137 7.50 2.78 12.22
CA ASN A 137 7.66 4.23 12.22
C ASN A 137 8.05 4.76 10.84
N LYS A 138 8.11 6.09 10.70
CA LYS A 138 8.57 6.82 9.49
C LYS A 138 10.05 7.23 9.49
N LYS A 139 10.89 6.59 10.31
CA LYS A 139 12.30 6.96 10.39
C LYS A 139 13.09 6.49 9.17
N GLU A 140 14.10 7.25 8.80
CA GLU A 140 15.00 6.94 7.69
C GLU A 140 15.65 5.57 7.84
N GLU A 141 16.10 5.19 9.05
CA GLU A 141 16.76 3.89 9.27
C GLU A 141 15.83 2.70 9.00
N THR A 142 14.53 2.86 9.28
CA THR A 142 13.49 1.85 9.00
C THR A 142 13.33 1.65 7.50
N TYR A 143 13.27 2.74 6.73
CA TYR A 143 13.22 2.67 5.27
C TYR A 143 14.49 2.11 4.66
N GLU A 144 15.65 2.49 5.19
CA GLU A 144 16.93 1.96 4.72
C GLU A 144 16.97 0.44 4.92
N THR A 145 16.54 -0.05 6.09
CA THR A 145 16.42 -1.48 6.37
C THR A 145 15.49 -2.17 5.36
N LEU A 146 14.31 -1.59 5.11
CA LEU A 146 13.38 -2.09 4.09
C LEU A 146 14.05 -2.20 2.72
N PHE A 147 14.63 -1.10 2.23
CA PHE A 147 15.21 -1.06 0.89
C PHE A 147 16.43 -2.00 0.77
N ARG A 148 17.25 -2.15 1.82
CA ARG A 148 18.37 -3.09 1.85
C ARG A 148 17.91 -4.55 1.78
N VAL A 149 16.86 -4.92 2.50
CA VAL A 149 16.26 -6.26 2.39
C VAL A 149 15.80 -6.49 0.94
N VAL A 150 15.13 -5.53 0.33
CA VAL A 150 14.69 -5.66 -1.08
C VAL A 150 15.90 -5.81 -2.02
N GLN A 151 16.95 -5.03 -1.85
CA GLN A 151 18.17 -5.08 -2.65
C GLN A 151 18.87 -6.44 -2.60
N GLN A 152 18.80 -7.16 -1.46
CA GLN A 152 19.35 -8.52 -1.35
C GLN A 152 18.65 -9.51 -2.29
N HIS A 153 17.37 -9.30 -2.58
CA HIS A 153 16.57 -10.17 -3.43
C HIS A 153 16.40 -9.66 -4.87
N VAL A 154 16.60 -8.36 -5.09
CA VAL A 154 16.42 -7.68 -6.38
C VAL A 154 17.74 -7.06 -6.83
N GLN A 155 18.48 -7.83 -7.62
CA GLN A 155 19.86 -7.50 -8.02
C GLN A 155 19.93 -6.33 -9.02
N ARG A 156 18.91 -6.16 -9.87
CA ARG A 156 18.88 -5.03 -10.83
C ARG A 156 18.37 -3.78 -10.14
N VAL A 157 19.25 -2.77 -10.06
CA VAL A 157 18.93 -1.43 -9.55
C VAL A 157 17.92 -0.77 -10.51
N PRO A 158 16.82 -0.20 -10.02
CA PRO A 158 15.91 0.57 -10.86
C PRO A 158 16.61 1.81 -11.42
N ARG A 159 16.20 2.27 -12.60
CA ARG A 159 16.70 3.54 -13.17
C ARG A 159 16.01 4.73 -12.52
N TYR A 160 14.73 4.57 -12.20
CA TYR A 160 13.83 5.61 -11.72
C TYR A 160 13.04 5.11 -10.52
N ILE A 161 13.05 5.88 -9.44
CA ILE A 161 12.22 5.63 -8.27
C ILE A 161 11.33 6.86 -8.06
N THR A 162 10.03 6.69 -8.17
CA THR A 162 9.05 7.72 -7.85
C THR A 162 8.48 7.44 -6.47
N ILE A 163 8.55 8.41 -5.58
CA ILE A 163 8.19 8.24 -4.17
C ILE A 163 7.35 9.43 -3.71
N ASP A 164 6.53 9.28 -2.67
CA ASP A 164 5.89 10.43 -2.02
C ASP A 164 6.91 11.38 -1.33
N PHE A 165 6.52 12.59 -0.96
CA PHE A 165 7.42 13.62 -0.41
C PHE A 165 7.84 13.36 1.05
N GLU A 166 7.93 12.10 1.46
CA GLU A 166 8.42 11.71 2.77
C GLU A 166 9.96 11.62 2.77
N LYS A 167 10.61 12.54 3.49
CA LYS A 167 12.06 12.69 3.50
C LYS A 167 12.82 11.44 3.95
N GLY A 168 12.30 10.70 4.93
CA GLY A 168 12.92 9.46 5.39
C GLY A 168 13.00 8.40 4.30
N ALA A 169 11.93 8.23 3.52
CA ALA A 169 11.94 7.31 2.38
C ALA A 169 12.86 7.80 1.25
N GLU A 170 12.89 9.12 1.00
CA GLU A 170 13.69 9.74 -0.06
C GLU A 170 15.17 9.53 0.20
N ASN A 171 15.64 9.92 1.39
CA ASN A 171 17.02 9.78 1.80
C ASN A 171 17.45 8.31 1.81
N ALA A 172 16.66 7.42 2.42
CA ALA A 172 16.95 6.00 2.44
C ALA A 172 17.05 5.39 1.03
N SER A 173 16.16 5.78 0.11
CA SER A 173 16.22 5.32 -1.28
C SER A 173 17.47 5.82 -2.00
N ALA A 174 17.93 7.04 -1.73
CA ALA A 174 19.16 7.60 -2.29
C ALA A 174 20.41 6.90 -1.75
N VAL A 175 20.40 6.54 -0.46
CA VAL A 175 21.49 5.78 0.19
C VAL A 175 21.60 4.37 -0.37
N VAL A 176 20.46 3.67 -0.53
CA VAL A 176 20.45 2.26 -0.96
C VAL A 176 20.62 2.12 -2.47
N TYR A 177 20.06 3.05 -3.26
CA TYR A 177 20.10 3.03 -4.72
C TYR A 177 20.71 4.32 -5.29
N PRO A 178 22.01 4.59 -5.06
CA PRO A 178 22.66 5.85 -5.45
C PRO A 178 22.75 6.06 -6.97
N GLN A 179 22.53 5.00 -7.76
CA GLN A 179 22.51 5.06 -9.23
C GLN A 179 21.13 5.40 -9.81
N SER A 180 20.09 5.35 -8.98
CA SER A 180 18.71 5.67 -9.38
C SER A 180 18.50 7.17 -9.40
N GLN A 181 17.69 7.65 -10.34
CA GLN A 181 17.11 8.99 -10.23
C GLN A 181 15.83 8.92 -9.41
N ILE A 182 15.75 9.75 -8.38
CA ILE A 182 14.61 9.79 -7.45
C ILE A 182 13.75 10.99 -7.80
N PHE A 183 12.45 10.76 -7.97
CA PHE A 183 11.45 11.77 -8.30
C PHE A 183 10.35 11.82 -7.26
N GLY A 184 9.86 13.02 -6.97
CA GLY A 184 8.61 13.20 -6.23
C GLY A 184 7.40 12.76 -7.05
N CYS A 185 6.43 12.13 -6.41
CA CYS A 185 5.21 11.66 -7.05
C CYS A 185 4.34 12.84 -7.54
N PHE A 186 4.14 12.95 -8.86
CA PHE A 186 3.34 14.01 -9.46
C PHE A 186 1.87 14.00 -9.00
N PHE A 187 1.32 12.82 -8.67
CA PHE A 187 -0.03 12.71 -8.13
C PHE A 187 -0.14 13.37 -6.76
N HIS A 188 0.76 13.05 -5.83
CA HIS A 188 0.81 13.68 -4.51
C HIS A 188 1.16 15.16 -4.59
N PHE A 189 2.03 15.57 -5.51
CA PHE A 189 2.33 16.97 -5.76
C PHE A 189 1.06 17.77 -6.12
N LYS A 190 0.25 17.27 -7.06
CA LYS A 190 -1.04 17.89 -7.42
C LYS A 190 -2.02 17.94 -6.25
N GLN A 191 -2.06 16.89 -5.42
CA GLN A 191 -2.89 16.90 -4.21
C GLN A 191 -2.43 17.97 -3.21
N ASN A 192 -1.13 18.12 -3.02
CA ASN A 192 -0.55 19.15 -2.15
C ASN A 192 -0.86 20.56 -2.68
N ILE A 193 -0.75 20.81 -3.99
CA ILE A 193 -1.20 22.07 -4.62
C ILE A 193 -2.66 22.33 -4.31
N TRP A 194 -3.54 21.34 -4.50
CA TRP A 194 -4.96 21.49 -4.21
C TRP A 194 -5.25 21.76 -2.73
N ARG A 195 -4.52 21.11 -1.83
CA ARG A 195 -4.61 21.36 -0.37
C ARG A 195 -4.21 22.79 -0.04
N ASN A 196 -3.11 23.30 -0.61
CA ASN A 196 -2.70 24.70 -0.41
C ASN A 196 -3.72 25.70 -0.97
N ILE A 197 -4.24 25.48 -2.18
CA ILE A 197 -5.34 26.31 -2.74
C ILE A 197 -6.54 26.33 -1.79
N SER A 198 -6.83 25.17 -1.17
CA SER A 198 -7.92 25.01 -0.21
C SER A 198 -7.71 25.81 1.07
N GLU A 199 -6.52 25.70 1.66
CA GLU A 199 -6.14 26.35 2.92
C GLU A 199 -6.04 27.88 2.78
N LEU A 200 -5.63 28.37 1.61
CA LEU A 200 -5.60 29.79 1.28
C LEU A 200 -6.99 30.39 1.00
N GLY A 201 -8.07 29.60 1.10
CA GLY A 201 -9.44 30.07 0.82
C GLY A 201 -9.74 30.28 -0.67
N LEU A 202 -8.87 29.83 -1.57
CA LEU A 202 -8.96 30.07 -3.01
C LEU A 202 -9.84 29.04 -3.75
N LYS A 203 -10.56 28.16 -3.04
CA LYS A 203 -11.44 27.16 -3.67
C LYS A 203 -12.48 27.79 -4.58
N LYS A 204 -13.18 28.81 -4.09
CA LYS A 204 -14.25 29.48 -4.85
C LYS A 204 -13.69 30.10 -6.13
N GLU A 205 -12.59 30.83 -5.99
CA GLU A 205 -11.86 31.44 -7.11
C GLU A 205 -11.41 30.38 -8.13
N PHE A 206 -10.86 29.25 -7.67
CA PHE A 206 -10.48 28.13 -8.54
C PHE A 206 -11.70 27.54 -9.27
N LEU A 207 -12.86 27.45 -8.62
CA LEU A 207 -14.06 26.84 -9.21
C LEU A 207 -14.82 27.79 -10.13
N GLU A 208 -14.75 29.10 -9.92
CA GLU A 208 -15.58 30.08 -10.64
C GLU A 208 -14.79 30.89 -11.67
N ASN A 209 -13.48 31.11 -11.48
CA ASN A 209 -12.66 31.91 -12.39
C ASN A 209 -11.76 31.06 -13.29
N ASN A 210 -11.98 31.12 -14.61
CA ASN A 210 -11.22 30.36 -15.60
C ASN A 210 -9.72 30.74 -15.65
N ILE A 211 -9.38 32.02 -15.46
CA ILE A 211 -7.99 32.50 -15.48
C ILE A 211 -7.26 31.96 -14.25
N SER A 212 -7.82 32.18 -13.06
CA SER A 212 -7.24 31.71 -11.79
C SER A 212 -7.11 30.19 -11.77
N ARG A 213 -8.12 29.45 -12.23
CA ARG A 213 -8.06 27.99 -12.37
C ARG A 213 -6.92 27.55 -13.30
N ARG A 214 -6.75 28.22 -14.44
CA ARG A 214 -5.68 27.91 -15.39
C ARG A 214 -4.31 28.20 -14.78
N THR A 215 -4.12 29.35 -14.16
CA THR A 215 -2.88 29.73 -13.47
C THR A 215 -2.52 28.70 -12.39
N MET A 216 -3.48 28.31 -11.55
CA MET A 216 -3.26 27.31 -10.51
C MET A 216 -2.96 25.91 -11.08
N LYS A 217 -3.57 25.53 -12.21
CA LYS A 217 -3.22 24.28 -12.92
C LYS A 217 -1.83 24.35 -13.54
N ASN A 218 -1.40 25.52 -14.02
CA ASN A 218 -0.05 25.71 -14.57
C ASN A 218 1.03 25.47 -13.51
N LEU A 219 0.77 25.74 -12.22
CA LEU A 219 1.71 25.41 -11.13
C LEU A 219 2.10 23.92 -11.13
N ALA A 220 1.13 23.03 -11.38
CA ALA A 220 1.43 21.61 -11.53
C ALA A 220 2.21 21.34 -12.83
N ALA A 221 1.86 22.02 -13.92
CA ALA A 221 2.54 21.83 -15.21
C ALA A 221 4.02 22.24 -15.19
N LEU A 222 4.41 23.22 -14.36
CA LEU A 222 5.80 23.65 -14.21
C LEU A 222 6.74 22.50 -13.83
N ALA A 223 6.27 21.53 -13.04
CA ALA A 223 7.05 20.35 -12.67
C ALA A 223 7.36 19.40 -13.85
N LEU A 224 6.74 19.61 -15.02
CA LEU A 224 6.92 18.81 -16.24
C LEU A 224 7.68 19.57 -17.33
N VAL A 225 8.03 20.83 -17.07
CA VAL A 225 8.79 21.67 -18.00
C VAL A 225 10.28 21.52 -17.67
N PRO A 226 11.18 21.47 -18.67
CA PRO A 226 12.62 21.48 -18.41
C PRO A 226 13.02 22.65 -17.52
N GLU A 227 13.96 22.46 -16.61
CA GLU A 227 14.38 23.48 -15.64
C GLU A 227 14.79 24.80 -16.31
N GLN A 228 15.48 24.71 -17.45
CA GLN A 228 15.89 25.86 -18.27
C GLN A 228 14.72 26.72 -18.81
N ASP A 229 13.53 26.11 -18.94
CA ASP A 229 12.33 26.75 -19.47
C ASP A 229 11.40 27.23 -18.33
N ALA A 230 11.62 26.78 -17.10
CA ALA A 230 10.92 27.22 -15.89
C ALA A 230 11.60 28.45 -15.29
N ARG A 231 11.41 29.63 -15.93
CA ARG A 231 11.96 30.90 -15.40
C ARG A 231 11.16 31.37 -14.16
N PRO A 232 11.85 31.81 -13.09
CA PRO A 232 11.20 32.41 -11.91
C PRO A 232 10.50 33.75 -12.22
#